data_AF-A0A8W8KD77-F1
#
_entry.id   AF-A0A8W8KD77-F1
#
_cell.length_a   1.000
_cell.length_b   1.000
_cell.length_c   1.000
_cell.angle_alpha   90.00
_cell.angle_beta   90.00
_cell.angle_gamma   90.00
#
_symmetry.space_group_name_H-M   'P 1'
#
loop_
_entity.id
_entity.type
_entity.pdbx_description
1 polymer ?
#
loop_
_entity_poly.entity_id
_entity_poly.type
_entity_poly.pdbx_seq_one_letter_code
_entity_poly.pdbx_strand_id
1 'polypeptide(L)'
;GDVTIKFKSDHSYAYNVITGTTPVVVHGNGPIKPEFNRFANYLADGWTTQNGCQACKEETISIRELKDDEFPTVLVSLFFEQPTPFAEDFLERIANLKYPKSRIDLFIHNKVEFHNKDIASFLEKYNDMYRSATILMPSDGIYEAAARNWAVEVCKQKNDQYLFSVDVYAQITDPETLIDLIEQNRTVLAPILSRPYKLWSNFWGAVNKDGWYARSEDYIDIVEKKKIGLWNVPYITGAYLIHGSLMEELRDIYSAENVEPDMAFCGGLRKRGIFMYATNRKILGHLVDYDNMDTSHLHNDLYQIVQNPYDWKLKYIHENYSQSLELNRTLVQPCPDVFWFPIVSTKFCDSLVEEMENLNQWSGGRHEDPRLAGGYENVPTVDTHMRQIGMEEHWLHFLKVYVSPLQERAFEGYHSDPPRAIMNFVVRYRPNEQDRLRPHHDSSTFTINIALNTPMKDFEGGGCRFLRYNCSVTATRKGWMLMHPGRLTHFHEGLVTTKGTRYIMISFVDP
;
A
#
# COMPACT_ATOMS: atom_id res chain seq x y z
N GLY A 1 15.05 -33.75 -7.63
CA GLY A 1 14.51 -35.12 -7.73
C GLY A 1 15.18 -35.86 -8.87
N ASP A 2 14.74 -37.10 -9.13
CA ASP A 2 15.30 -37.95 -10.19
C ASP A 2 15.00 -37.42 -11.60
N VAL A 3 14.02 -36.53 -11.73
CA VAL A 3 13.62 -35.87 -12.98
C VAL A 3 13.77 -34.36 -12.82
N THR A 4 14.27 -33.69 -13.85
CA THR A 4 14.44 -32.22 -13.91
C THR A 4 14.04 -31.69 -15.29
N ILE A 5 13.76 -30.39 -15.38
CA ILE A 5 13.56 -29.70 -16.66
C ILE A 5 14.93 -29.29 -17.18
N LYS A 6 15.22 -29.65 -18.43
CA LYS A 6 16.36 -29.11 -19.17
C LYS A 6 15.88 -28.21 -20.29
N PHE A 7 16.68 -27.17 -20.56
CA PHE A 7 16.47 -26.24 -21.65
C PHE A 7 17.58 -26.43 -22.67
N LYS A 8 17.21 -26.48 -23.96
CA LYS A 8 18.16 -26.49 -25.07
C LYS A 8 17.60 -25.62 -26.19
N SER A 9 18.30 -24.53 -26.48
CA SER A 9 17.85 -23.51 -27.43
C SER A 9 16.45 -22.98 -27.04
N ASP A 10 15.50 -23.12 -27.94
CA ASP A 10 14.10 -22.73 -27.85
C ASP A 10 13.20 -23.79 -27.23
N HIS A 11 13.75 -24.95 -26.84
CA HIS A 11 12.99 -26.09 -26.32
C HIS A 11 13.23 -26.39 -24.84
N SER A 12 12.21 -26.93 -24.20
CA SER A 12 12.25 -27.47 -22.83
C SER A 12 11.73 -28.90 -22.77
N TYR A 13 12.43 -29.75 -22.02
CA TYR A 13 12.11 -31.17 -21.94
C TYR A 13 12.43 -31.76 -20.58
N ALA A 14 11.73 -32.84 -20.24
CA ALA A 14 12.00 -33.64 -19.05
C ALA A 14 13.29 -34.44 -19.24
N TYR A 15 14.13 -34.48 -18.20
CA TYR A 15 15.37 -35.26 -18.20
C TYR A 15 15.45 -36.09 -16.92
N ASN A 16 15.61 -37.40 -17.06
CA ASN A 16 15.85 -38.30 -15.93
C ASN A 16 17.35 -38.33 -15.63
N VAL A 17 17.72 -37.83 -14.45
CA VAL A 17 19.10 -37.70 -13.98
C VAL A 17 19.70 -39.06 -13.61
N ILE A 18 18.89 -40.01 -13.15
CA ILE A 18 19.32 -41.35 -12.75
C ILE A 18 19.66 -42.22 -13.96
N THR A 19 18.81 -42.20 -15.00
CA THR A 19 18.99 -43.03 -16.20
C THR A 19 19.72 -42.31 -17.34
N GLY A 20 19.85 -40.98 -17.27
CA GLY A 20 20.45 -40.17 -18.34
C GLY A 20 19.57 -40.04 -19.59
N THR A 21 18.26 -40.28 -19.47
CA THR A 21 17.34 -40.34 -20.62
C THR A 21 16.42 -39.13 -20.70
N THR A 22 15.90 -38.86 -21.90
CA THR A 22 14.87 -37.85 -22.17
C THR A 22 13.54 -38.58 -22.45
N PRO A 23 12.66 -38.74 -21.46
CA PRO A 23 11.39 -39.45 -21.66
C PRO A 23 10.49 -38.70 -22.64
N VAL A 24 9.77 -39.48 -23.47
CA VAL A 24 8.78 -38.96 -24.43
C VAL A 24 7.42 -38.71 -23.76
N VAL A 25 7.05 -39.57 -22.80
CA VAL A 25 5.80 -39.47 -22.05
C VAL A 25 6.12 -39.23 -20.59
N VAL A 26 5.57 -38.17 -20.01
CA VAL A 26 5.67 -37.87 -18.58
C VAL A 26 4.30 -38.12 -17.95
N HIS A 27 4.22 -39.07 -17.04
CA HIS A 27 2.98 -39.44 -16.37
C HIS A 27 3.04 -39.06 -14.90
N GLY A 28 2.26 -38.04 -14.50
CA GLY A 28 2.11 -37.66 -13.10
C GLY A 28 1.20 -38.61 -12.31
N ASN A 29 1.54 -39.89 -12.17
CA ASN A 29 0.67 -40.89 -11.51
C ASN A 29 0.67 -40.78 -9.97
N GLY A 30 -0.46 -41.09 -9.34
CA GLY A 30 -0.59 -41.06 -7.88
C GLY A 30 -0.62 -39.63 -7.29
N PRO A 31 -0.15 -39.44 -6.05
CA PRO A 31 -0.35 -38.20 -5.29
C PRO A 31 0.64 -37.08 -5.64
N ILE A 32 1.25 -37.11 -6.84
CA ILE A 32 2.24 -36.12 -7.28
C ILE A 32 1.65 -35.02 -8.16
N LYS A 33 0.32 -34.97 -8.32
CA LYS A 33 -0.35 -34.02 -9.23
C LYS A 33 0.08 -32.56 -9.04
N PRO A 34 0.19 -32.01 -7.81
CA PRO A 34 0.66 -30.64 -7.63
C PRO A 34 2.09 -30.43 -8.15
N GLU A 35 3.00 -31.35 -7.85
CA GLU A 35 4.40 -31.30 -8.31
C GLU A 35 4.48 -31.46 -9.83
N PHE A 36 3.69 -32.37 -10.39
CA PHE A 36 3.59 -32.60 -11.83
C PHE A 36 3.05 -31.37 -12.56
N ASN A 37 2.02 -30.71 -12.05
CA ASN A 37 1.46 -29.49 -12.65
C ASN A 37 2.50 -28.36 -12.70
N ARG A 38 3.28 -28.17 -11.63
CA ARG A 38 4.40 -27.22 -11.63
C ARG A 38 5.41 -27.58 -12.72
N PHE A 39 5.80 -28.85 -12.79
CA PHE A 39 6.74 -29.36 -13.80
C PHE A 39 6.20 -29.16 -15.23
N ALA A 40 4.90 -29.38 -15.42
CA ALA A 40 4.21 -29.26 -16.70
C ALA A 40 4.17 -27.83 -17.25
N ASN A 41 4.30 -26.79 -16.41
CA ASN A 41 4.43 -25.39 -16.86
C ASN A 41 5.59 -25.20 -17.84
N TYR A 42 6.59 -26.09 -17.81
CA TYR A 42 7.77 -26.04 -18.66
C TYR A 42 7.78 -27.14 -19.71
N LEU A 43 6.83 -28.07 -19.73
CA LEU A 43 6.81 -29.12 -20.75
C LEU A 43 6.16 -28.62 -22.04
N ALA A 44 6.47 -29.29 -23.15
CA ALA A 44 5.96 -28.93 -24.47
C ALA A 44 6.17 -27.43 -24.79
N ASP A 45 7.34 -26.90 -24.38
CA ASP A 45 7.75 -25.51 -24.61
C ASP A 45 6.83 -24.45 -23.96
N GLY A 46 5.99 -24.83 -22.98
CA GLY A 46 5.09 -23.90 -22.29
C GLY A 46 5.80 -22.66 -21.73
N TRP A 47 7.02 -22.84 -21.23
CA TRP A 47 7.96 -21.77 -20.90
C TRP A 47 9.40 -22.19 -21.23
N THR A 48 10.15 -21.34 -21.92
CA THR A 48 11.57 -21.60 -22.25
C THR A 48 12.45 -20.39 -21.96
N THR A 49 13.75 -20.61 -21.77
CA THR A 49 14.71 -19.54 -21.45
C THR A 49 14.90 -18.54 -22.59
N GLN A 50 14.68 -18.96 -23.84
CA GLN A 50 14.87 -18.12 -25.02
C GLN A 50 13.60 -17.36 -25.40
N ASN A 51 12.44 -18.02 -25.37
CA ASN A 51 11.18 -17.44 -25.87
C ASN A 51 10.24 -16.98 -24.74
N GLY A 52 10.55 -17.30 -23.48
CA GLY A 52 9.66 -17.06 -22.35
C GLY A 52 8.41 -17.93 -22.41
N CYS A 53 7.31 -17.42 -21.85
CA CYS A 53 6.04 -18.13 -21.79
C CYS A 53 5.35 -18.24 -23.16
N GLN A 54 5.33 -19.43 -23.76
CA GLN A 54 4.57 -19.70 -24.98
C GLN A 54 3.10 -19.97 -24.68
N ALA A 55 2.83 -20.70 -23.58
CA ALA A 55 1.47 -21.01 -23.13
C ALA A 55 0.61 -19.77 -22.83
N CYS A 56 1.25 -18.62 -22.63
CA CYS A 56 0.61 -17.33 -22.39
C CYS A 56 -0.15 -16.78 -23.61
N LYS A 57 0.12 -17.31 -24.81
CA LYS A 57 -0.55 -16.91 -26.07
C LYS A 57 -1.64 -17.89 -26.49
N GLU A 58 -1.78 -19.00 -25.77
CA GLU A 58 -2.74 -20.04 -26.09
C GLU A 58 -4.15 -19.61 -25.66
N GLU A 59 -5.07 -19.66 -26.63
CA GLU A 59 -6.51 -19.48 -26.43
C GLU A 59 -6.91 -18.14 -25.78
N THR A 60 -6.09 -17.09 -25.94
CA THR A 60 -6.42 -15.74 -25.45
C THR A 60 -7.60 -15.16 -26.22
N ILE A 61 -8.44 -14.39 -25.54
CA ILE A 61 -9.52 -13.60 -26.14
C ILE A 61 -9.15 -12.12 -26.12
N SER A 62 -9.82 -11.30 -26.92
CA SER A 62 -9.70 -9.85 -26.83
C SER A 62 -11.06 -9.22 -26.56
N ILE A 63 -11.08 -8.31 -25.58
CA ILE A 63 -12.29 -7.56 -25.19
C ILE A 63 -12.07 -6.04 -25.22
N ARG A 64 -10.84 -5.58 -25.48
CA ARG A 64 -10.47 -4.15 -25.49
C ARG A 64 -11.18 -3.33 -26.57
N GLU A 65 -11.64 -3.97 -27.65
CA GLU A 65 -12.33 -3.31 -28.76
C GLU A 65 -13.86 -3.40 -28.66
N LEU A 66 -14.39 -4.07 -27.63
CA LEU A 66 -15.83 -4.18 -27.42
C LEU A 66 -16.44 -2.84 -27.01
N LYS A 67 -17.71 -2.66 -27.33
CA LYS A 67 -18.50 -1.55 -26.75
C LYS A 67 -18.87 -1.87 -25.31
N ASP A 68 -19.11 -0.84 -24.52
CA ASP A 68 -19.42 -0.96 -23.08
C ASP A 68 -20.53 -1.99 -22.77
N ASP A 69 -21.55 -2.10 -23.61
CA ASP A 69 -22.67 -3.04 -23.44
C ASP A 69 -22.36 -4.49 -23.84
N GLU A 70 -21.27 -4.70 -24.59
CA GLU A 70 -20.77 -5.99 -25.08
C GLU A 70 -19.72 -6.61 -24.13
N PHE A 71 -19.14 -5.82 -23.21
CA PHE A 71 -18.21 -6.32 -22.20
C PHE A 71 -18.82 -7.47 -21.39
N PRO A 72 -18.05 -8.50 -21.00
CA PRO A 72 -18.58 -9.54 -20.13
C PRO A 72 -19.16 -8.99 -18.83
N THR A 73 -20.10 -9.68 -18.21
CA THR A 73 -20.60 -9.25 -16.89
C THR A 73 -19.76 -9.90 -15.80
N VAL A 74 -19.44 -9.13 -14.77
CA VAL A 74 -18.52 -9.55 -13.70
C VAL A 74 -19.14 -9.24 -12.34
N LEU A 75 -19.22 -10.24 -11.45
CA LEU A 75 -19.40 -9.98 -10.03
C LEU A 75 -18.04 -9.65 -9.43
N VAL A 76 -17.85 -8.41 -8.96
CA VAL A 76 -16.66 -8.01 -8.20
C VAL A 76 -16.98 -8.14 -6.71
N SER A 77 -16.38 -9.13 -6.06
CA SER A 77 -16.54 -9.37 -4.62
C SER A 77 -15.35 -8.84 -3.81
N LEU A 78 -15.65 -7.98 -2.84
CA LEU A 78 -14.69 -7.31 -1.97
C LEU A 78 -14.85 -7.82 -0.54
N PHE A 79 -13.76 -8.30 0.06
CA PHE A 79 -13.76 -8.90 1.40
C PHE A 79 -12.89 -8.09 2.38
N PHE A 80 -13.51 -7.67 3.48
CA PHE A 80 -12.90 -6.92 4.57
C PHE A 80 -12.98 -7.75 5.86
N GLU A 81 -12.05 -8.71 5.99
CA GLU A 81 -12.10 -9.74 7.05
C GLU A 81 -11.32 -9.37 8.31
N GLN A 82 -10.40 -8.41 8.19
CA GLN A 82 -9.62 -7.83 9.29
C GLN A 82 -9.34 -6.33 9.05
N PRO A 83 -9.03 -5.55 10.10
CA PRO A 83 -8.48 -4.21 9.92
C PRO A 83 -7.31 -4.24 8.94
N THR A 84 -7.37 -3.40 7.91
CA THR A 84 -6.37 -3.37 6.84
C THR A 84 -6.06 -1.92 6.47
N PRO A 85 -4.79 -1.53 6.37
CA PRO A 85 -4.44 -0.16 6.07
C PRO A 85 -4.78 0.19 4.62
N PHE A 86 -4.96 1.49 4.35
CA PHE A 86 -5.22 2.02 3.00
C PHE A 86 -6.51 1.48 2.34
N ALA A 87 -7.55 1.20 3.14
CA ALA A 87 -8.85 0.73 2.64
C ALA A 87 -9.56 1.78 1.76
N GLU A 88 -9.46 3.07 2.10
CA GLU A 88 -9.93 4.19 1.27
C GLU A 88 -9.28 4.16 -0.13
N ASP A 89 -7.95 4.00 -0.18
CA ASP A 89 -7.19 3.93 -1.43
C ASP A 89 -7.54 2.68 -2.25
N PHE A 90 -7.76 1.53 -1.60
CA PHE A 90 -8.23 0.30 -2.22
C PHE A 90 -9.58 0.50 -2.92
N LEU A 91 -10.57 1.04 -2.22
CA LEU A 91 -11.92 1.27 -2.74
C LEU A 91 -11.92 2.25 -3.92
N GLU A 92 -11.14 3.33 -3.83
CA GLU A 92 -10.95 4.26 -4.95
C GLU A 92 -10.28 3.59 -6.16
N ARG A 93 -9.31 2.69 -5.95
CA ARG A 93 -8.71 1.91 -7.05
C ARG A 93 -9.71 0.97 -7.71
N ILE A 94 -10.56 0.29 -6.93
CA ILE A 94 -11.66 -0.54 -7.47
C ILE A 94 -12.62 0.30 -8.31
N ALA A 95 -13.01 1.49 -7.82
CA ALA A 95 -13.84 2.42 -8.59
C ALA A 95 -13.16 2.89 -9.88
N ASN A 96 -11.83 2.94 -9.93
CA ASN A 96 -11.07 3.41 -11.08
C ASN A 96 -10.65 2.31 -12.06
N LEU A 97 -11.09 1.06 -11.86
CA LEU A 97 -10.94 0.01 -12.87
C LEU A 97 -11.52 0.47 -14.21
N LYS A 98 -10.74 0.32 -15.27
CA LYS A 98 -11.13 0.59 -16.67
C LYS A 98 -12.01 -0.54 -17.18
N TYR A 99 -13.20 -0.62 -16.61
CA TYR A 99 -14.24 -1.57 -16.97
C TYR A 99 -15.60 -0.87 -16.85
N PRO A 100 -16.55 -1.07 -17.78
CA PRO A 100 -17.84 -0.43 -17.68
C PRO A 100 -18.54 -0.82 -16.38
N LYS A 101 -18.78 0.14 -15.48
CA LYS A 101 -19.41 -0.13 -14.17
C LYS A 101 -20.83 -0.71 -14.31
N SER A 102 -21.52 -0.37 -15.40
CA SER A 102 -22.81 -0.95 -15.80
C SER A 102 -22.74 -2.45 -16.14
N ARG A 103 -21.54 -3.04 -16.23
CA ARG A 103 -21.28 -4.47 -16.42
C ARG A 103 -20.72 -5.14 -15.16
N ILE A 104 -20.62 -4.42 -14.06
CA ILE A 104 -20.14 -4.92 -12.77
C ILE A 104 -21.30 -4.98 -11.78
N ASP A 105 -21.54 -6.16 -11.22
CA ASP A 105 -22.25 -6.29 -9.95
C ASP A 105 -21.24 -6.25 -8.81
N LEU A 106 -21.57 -5.55 -7.72
CA LEU A 106 -20.77 -5.53 -6.51
C LEU A 106 -21.28 -6.51 -5.47
N PHE A 107 -20.35 -7.19 -4.81
CA PHE A 107 -20.60 -7.90 -3.56
C PHE A 107 -19.58 -7.40 -2.54
N ILE A 108 -20.01 -6.82 -1.43
CA ILE A 108 -19.11 -6.34 -0.38
C ILE A 108 -19.44 -7.09 0.89
N HIS A 109 -18.47 -7.80 1.45
CA HIS A 109 -18.57 -8.37 2.78
C HIS A 109 -17.59 -7.66 3.70
N ASN A 110 -18.13 -7.02 4.74
CA ASN A 110 -17.37 -6.40 5.80
C ASN A 110 -17.65 -7.09 7.12
N LYS A 111 -16.59 -7.65 7.71
CA LYS A 111 -16.63 -8.27 9.03
C LYS A 111 -16.17 -7.32 10.14
N VAL A 112 -15.60 -6.17 9.79
CA VAL A 112 -14.90 -5.29 10.73
C VAL A 112 -15.50 -3.89 10.75
N GLU A 113 -16.00 -3.45 11.91
CA GLU A 113 -16.62 -2.12 12.06
C GLU A 113 -15.68 -0.97 11.68
N PHE A 114 -14.37 -1.17 11.83
CA PHE A 114 -13.32 -0.24 11.41
C PHE A 114 -13.51 0.29 9.99
N HIS A 115 -13.94 -0.57 9.04
CA HIS A 115 -14.10 -0.22 7.63
C HIS A 115 -15.48 0.36 7.27
N ASN A 116 -16.41 0.47 8.24
CA ASN A 116 -17.78 0.90 7.97
C ASN A 116 -17.85 2.27 7.29
N LYS A 117 -17.01 3.23 7.74
CA LYS A 117 -16.99 4.59 7.20
C LYS A 117 -16.45 4.64 5.77
N ASP A 118 -15.40 3.87 5.49
CA ASP A 118 -14.77 3.84 4.17
C ASP A 118 -15.72 3.22 3.13
N ILE A 119 -16.37 2.11 3.50
CA ILE A 119 -17.36 1.46 2.65
C ILE A 119 -18.59 2.35 2.42
N ALA A 120 -19.10 3.00 3.46
CA ALA A 120 -20.23 3.92 3.32
C ALA A 120 -19.91 5.08 2.35
N SER A 121 -18.71 5.67 2.48
CA SER A 121 -18.25 6.77 1.60
C SER A 121 -18.10 6.30 0.15
N PHE A 122 -17.58 5.09 -0.07
CA PHE A 122 -17.48 4.48 -1.40
C PHE A 122 -18.86 4.25 -2.04
N LEU A 123 -19.80 3.69 -1.28
CA LEU A 123 -21.15 3.42 -1.77
C LEU A 123 -21.90 4.72 -2.09
N GLU A 124 -21.81 5.74 -1.24
CA GLU A 124 -22.42 7.05 -1.50
C GLU A 124 -21.95 7.65 -2.84
N LYS A 125 -20.66 7.48 -3.15
CA LYS A 125 -20.04 8.07 -4.36
C LYS A 125 -20.29 7.26 -5.63
N TYR A 126 -20.31 5.93 -5.55
CA TYR A 126 -20.20 5.07 -6.73
C TYR A 126 -21.32 4.04 -6.91
N ASN A 127 -22.15 3.76 -5.90
CA ASN A 127 -23.13 2.68 -5.94
C ASN A 127 -24.03 2.72 -7.19
N ASP A 128 -24.55 3.90 -7.53
CA ASP A 128 -25.50 4.09 -8.64
C ASP A 128 -24.88 3.92 -10.03
N MET A 129 -23.54 3.84 -10.12
CA MET A 129 -22.83 3.57 -11.38
C MET A 129 -22.72 2.08 -11.68
N TYR A 130 -22.84 1.22 -10.67
CA TYR A 130 -22.74 -0.22 -10.79
C TYR A 130 -24.09 -0.84 -11.18
N ARG A 131 -24.05 -2.03 -11.81
CA ARG A 131 -25.27 -2.71 -12.26
C ARG A 131 -26.16 -3.14 -11.09
N SER A 132 -25.56 -3.60 -10.01
CA SER A 132 -26.21 -3.80 -8.71
C SER A 132 -25.16 -3.94 -7.60
N ALA A 133 -25.59 -3.89 -6.33
CA ALA A 133 -24.71 -4.09 -5.19
C ALA A 133 -25.41 -4.94 -4.10
N THR A 134 -24.68 -5.92 -3.57
CA THR A 134 -25.04 -6.70 -2.39
C THR A 134 -24.03 -6.38 -1.30
N ILE A 135 -24.49 -5.90 -0.14
CA ILE A 135 -23.61 -5.49 0.97
C ILE A 135 -23.97 -6.29 2.21
N LEU A 136 -22.96 -6.89 2.83
CA LEU A 136 -23.02 -7.59 4.11
C LEU A 136 -22.11 -6.86 5.08
N MET A 137 -22.69 -6.42 6.19
CA MET A 137 -22.03 -5.61 7.21
C MET A 137 -21.75 -6.45 8.47
N PRO A 138 -20.91 -5.95 9.40
CA PRO A 138 -20.56 -6.72 10.60
C PRO A 138 -21.80 -7.12 11.44
N SER A 139 -22.85 -6.30 11.42
CA SER A 139 -24.12 -6.54 12.10
C SER A 139 -24.89 -7.77 11.60
N ASP A 140 -24.61 -8.25 10.38
CA ASP A 140 -25.28 -9.40 9.80
C ASP A 140 -24.76 -10.73 10.36
N GLY A 141 -23.62 -10.72 11.06
CA GLY A 141 -23.07 -11.90 11.73
C GLY A 141 -22.64 -13.03 10.79
N ILE A 142 -22.37 -12.70 9.53
CA ILE A 142 -21.89 -13.66 8.52
C ILE A 142 -20.38 -13.80 8.64
N TYR A 143 -19.89 -15.04 8.65
CA TYR A 143 -18.47 -15.35 8.66
C TYR A 143 -17.92 -15.48 7.24
N GLU A 144 -16.63 -15.21 7.06
CA GLU A 144 -15.91 -15.19 5.78
C GLU A 144 -16.25 -16.37 4.85
N ALA A 145 -16.16 -17.61 5.34
CA ALA A 145 -16.44 -18.80 4.52
C ALA A 145 -17.86 -18.77 3.93
N ALA A 146 -18.86 -18.39 4.73
CA ALA A 146 -20.24 -18.28 4.30
C ALA A 146 -20.42 -17.11 3.31
N ALA A 147 -19.77 -15.97 3.56
CA ALA A 147 -19.80 -14.82 2.66
C ALA A 147 -19.17 -15.13 1.29
N ARG A 148 -18.02 -15.80 1.26
CA ARG A 148 -17.36 -16.21 0.00
C ARG A 148 -18.21 -17.22 -0.79
N ASN A 149 -18.83 -18.19 -0.11
CA ASN A 149 -19.79 -19.10 -0.76
C ASN A 149 -21.03 -18.35 -1.27
N TRP A 150 -21.50 -17.32 -0.54
CA TRP A 150 -22.62 -16.50 -0.99
C TRP A 150 -22.26 -15.68 -2.23
N ALA A 151 -21.03 -15.16 -2.34
CA ALA A 151 -20.58 -14.49 -3.57
C ALA A 151 -20.64 -15.43 -4.79
N VAL A 152 -20.29 -16.71 -4.64
CA VAL A 152 -20.45 -17.74 -5.71
C VAL A 152 -21.92 -17.89 -6.10
N GLU A 153 -22.82 -17.99 -5.13
CA GLU A 153 -24.25 -18.13 -5.38
C GLU A 153 -24.85 -16.86 -6.02
N VAL A 154 -24.43 -15.66 -5.60
CA VAL A 154 -24.85 -14.40 -6.23
C VAL A 154 -24.38 -14.34 -7.67
N CYS A 155 -23.12 -14.68 -7.95
CA CYS A 155 -22.57 -14.71 -9.31
C CYS A 155 -23.40 -15.63 -10.22
N LYS A 156 -23.78 -16.80 -9.70
CA LYS A 156 -24.64 -17.76 -10.39
C LYS A 156 -26.04 -17.20 -10.63
N GLN A 157 -26.69 -16.65 -9.60
CA GLN A 157 -28.06 -16.11 -9.69
C GLN A 157 -28.16 -14.93 -10.66
N LYS A 158 -27.12 -14.09 -10.71
CA LYS A 158 -27.01 -12.96 -11.64
C LYS A 158 -26.59 -13.37 -13.05
N ASN A 159 -26.23 -14.65 -13.23
CA ASN A 159 -25.71 -15.20 -14.49
C ASN A 159 -24.48 -14.41 -14.98
N ASP A 160 -23.59 -14.07 -14.06
CA ASP A 160 -22.34 -13.40 -14.38
C ASP A 160 -21.34 -14.31 -15.07
N GLN A 161 -20.65 -13.76 -16.08
CA GLN A 161 -19.66 -14.50 -16.84
C GLN A 161 -18.37 -14.71 -16.04
N TYR A 162 -18.09 -13.85 -15.06
CA TYR A 162 -16.93 -13.97 -14.19
C TYR A 162 -17.24 -13.53 -12.75
N LEU A 163 -16.54 -14.16 -11.80
CA LEU A 163 -16.43 -13.72 -10.40
C LEU A 163 -15.00 -13.23 -10.18
N PHE A 164 -14.82 -11.96 -9.83
CA PHE A 164 -13.54 -11.41 -9.41
C PHE A 164 -13.55 -11.20 -7.90
N SER A 165 -12.86 -12.07 -7.18
CA SER A 165 -12.76 -12.03 -5.72
C SER A 165 -11.49 -11.32 -5.30
N VAL A 166 -11.63 -10.30 -4.43
CA VAL A 166 -10.53 -9.45 -3.97
C VAL A 166 -10.65 -9.18 -2.48
N ASP A 167 -9.60 -9.47 -1.74
CA ASP A 167 -9.45 -9.08 -0.34
C ASP A 167 -8.88 -7.66 -0.26
N VAL A 168 -9.30 -6.88 0.75
CA VAL A 168 -8.85 -5.48 0.92
C VAL A 168 -7.32 -5.33 0.98
N TYR A 169 -6.58 -6.35 1.40
CA TYR A 169 -5.12 -6.29 1.45
C TYR A 169 -4.45 -6.51 0.08
N ALA A 170 -5.20 -6.95 -0.94
CA ALA A 170 -4.75 -7.09 -2.31
C ALA A 170 -5.00 -5.78 -3.09
N GLN A 171 -4.03 -4.87 -3.01
CA GLN A 171 -4.09 -3.56 -3.63
C GLN A 171 -3.96 -3.65 -5.15
N ILE A 172 -5.08 -3.57 -5.86
CA ILE A 172 -5.11 -3.55 -7.33
C ILE A 172 -4.75 -2.14 -7.82
N THR A 173 -3.54 -1.94 -8.33
CA THR A 173 -3.05 -0.61 -8.73
C THR A 173 -3.12 -0.36 -10.24
N ASP A 174 -3.18 -1.43 -11.04
CA ASP A 174 -3.36 -1.29 -12.48
C ASP A 174 -4.86 -1.27 -12.84
N PRO A 175 -5.36 -0.20 -13.46
CA PRO A 175 -6.79 -0.08 -13.75
C PRO A 175 -7.27 -1.04 -14.85
N GLU A 176 -6.38 -1.65 -15.63
CA GLU A 176 -6.76 -2.63 -16.67
C GLU A 176 -6.83 -4.07 -16.14
N THR A 177 -6.64 -4.29 -14.83
CA THR A 177 -6.54 -5.64 -14.22
C THR A 177 -7.64 -6.60 -14.66
N LEU A 178 -8.92 -6.19 -14.63
CA LEU A 178 -10.02 -7.06 -15.05
C LEU A 178 -9.91 -7.47 -16.52
N ILE A 179 -9.56 -6.53 -17.41
CA ILE A 179 -9.37 -6.80 -18.83
C ILE A 179 -8.21 -7.79 -19.02
N ASP A 180 -7.06 -7.51 -18.40
CA ASP A 180 -5.85 -8.32 -18.54
C ASP A 180 -6.04 -9.76 -18.03
N LEU A 181 -6.87 -9.96 -17.00
CA LEU A 181 -7.20 -11.29 -16.49
C LEU A 181 -8.21 -12.01 -17.39
N ILE A 182 -9.25 -11.32 -17.88
CA ILE A 182 -10.26 -11.92 -18.77
C ILE A 182 -9.65 -12.33 -20.11
N GLU A 183 -8.81 -11.49 -20.72
CA GLU A 183 -8.16 -11.76 -22.02
C GLU A 183 -7.25 -13.01 -21.98
N GLN A 184 -6.76 -13.39 -20.80
CA GLN A 184 -5.98 -14.63 -20.62
C GLN A 184 -6.82 -15.90 -20.64
N ASN A 185 -8.15 -15.81 -20.63
CA ASN A 185 -9.09 -16.91 -20.87
C ASN A 185 -8.73 -18.20 -20.10
N ARG A 186 -8.72 -18.12 -18.77
CA ARG A 186 -8.52 -19.27 -17.87
C ARG A 186 -9.71 -19.39 -16.93
N THR A 187 -10.01 -20.62 -16.52
CA THR A 187 -11.14 -20.91 -15.64
C THR A 187 -10.94 -20.37 -14.22
N VAL A 188 -9.71 -20.38 -13.71
CA VAL A 188 -9.31 -19.74 -12.45
C VAL A 188 -7.94 -19.08 -12.64
N LEU A 189 -7.85 -17.77 -12.42
CA LEU A 189 -6.64 -16.98 -12.66
C LEU A 189 -6.42 -15.91 -11.58
N ALA A 190 -5.25 -15.94 -10.93
CA ALA A 190 -4.82 -14.91 -10.00
C ALA A 190 -3.73 -14.02 -10.63
N PRO A 191 -3.80 -12.68 -10.48
CA PRO A 191 -2.61 -11.85 -10.61
C PRO A 191 -1.64 -12.19 -9.48
N ILE A 192 -0.35 -12.33 -9.79
CA ILE A 192 0.70 -12.49 -8.77
C ILE A 192 0.95 -11.11 -8.15
N LEU A 193 0.58 -10.99 -6.89
CA LEU A 193 0.76 -9.81 -6.04
C LEU A 193 1.79 -10.15 -4.96
N SER A 194 2.76 -9.27 -4.73
CA SER A 194 3.78 -9.45 -3.70
C SER A 194 3.77 -8.29 -2.72
N ARG A 195 4.12 -8.55 -1.45
CA ARG A 195 4.41 -7.47 -0.48
C ARG A 195 5.64 -6.70 -0.99
N PRO A 196 5.57 -5.36 -1.17
CA PRO A 196 6.72 -4.58 -1.61
C PRO A 196 7.95 -4.84 -0.74
N TYR A 197 9.12 -4.98 -1.38
CA TYR A 197 10.41 -5.25 -0.74
C TYR A 197 10.52 -6.60 0.01
N LYS A 198 9.55 -7.50 -0.13
CA LYS A 198 9.53 -8.85 0.47
C LYS A 198 9.28 -9.91 -0.61
N LEU A 199 9.52 -11.19 -0.27
CA LEU A 199 9.21 -12.34 -1.15
C LEU A 199 7.80 -12.91 -0.93
N TRP A 200 7.06 -12.45 0.08
CA TRP A 200 5.73 -12.97 0.37
C TRP A 200 4.74 -12.52 -0.72
N SER A 201 3.97 -13.47 -1.25
CA SER A 201 3.06 -13.26 -2.37
C SER A 201 1.80 -14.12 -2.23
N ASN A 202 0.78 -13.81 -3.03
CA ASN A 202 -0.55 -14.42 -2.95
C ASN A 202 -0.68 -15.77 -3.69
N PHE A 203 0.42 -16.50 -3.84
CA PHE A 203 0.40 -17.86 -4.41
C PHE A 203 1.46 -18.73 -3.74
N TRP A 204 1.25 -20.05 -3.75
CA TRP A 204 2.30 -21.00 -3.38
C TRP A 204 2.72 -21.80 -4.61
N GLY A 205 4.02 -21.96 -4.82
CA GLY A 205 4.54 -22.78 -5.91
C GLY A 205 4.51 -24.29 -5.61
N ALA A 206 4.35 -24.69 -4.35
CA ALA A 206 4.26 -26.07 -3.92
C ALA A 206 3.41 -26.22 -2.64
N VAL A 207 2.95 -27.45 -2.39
CA VAL A 207 2.31 -27.86 -1.13
C VAL A 207 2.96 -29.14 -0.61
N ASN A 208 2.99 -29.32 0.71
CA ASN A 208 3.40 -30.59 1.31
C ASN A 208 2.28 -31.65 1.18
N LYS A 209 2.52 -32.86 1.70
CA LYS A 209 1.55 -33.98 1.63
C LYS A 209 0.23 -33.69 2.33
N ASP A 210 0.26 -32.82 3.33
CA ASP A 210 -0.89 -32.42 4.14
C ASP A 210 -1.61 -31.20 3.54
N GLY A 211 -1.14 -30.68 2.40
CA GLY A 211 -1.75 -29.55 1.69
C GLY A 211 -1.30 -28.16 2.16
N TRP A 212 -0.34 -28.07 3.08
CA TRP A 212 0.22 -26.83 3.60
C TRP A 212 1.35 -26.29 2.73
N TYR A 213 1.76 -25.04 3.02
CA TYR A 213 2.83 -24.35 2.31
C TYR A 213 4.10 -25.19 2.15
N ALA A 214 4.62 -25.23 0.93
CA ALA A 214 5.99 -25.61 0.63
C ALA A 214 6.57 -24.64 -0.41
N ARG A 215 7.86 -24.33 -0.31
CA ARG A 215 8.54 -23.49 -1.31
C ARG A 215 8.90 -24.33 -2.54
N SER A 216 8.54 -23.85 -3.73
CA SER A 216 9.00 -24.46 -4.99
C SER A 216 10.38 -23.95 -5.40
N GLU A 217 11.06 -24.71 -6.25
CA GLU A 217 12.40 -24.36 -6.75
C GLU A 217 12.41 -23.06 -7.58
N ASP A 218 11.30 -22.75 -8.25
CA ASP A 218 11.13 -21.59 -9.14
C ASP A 218 10.38 -20.40 -8.49
N TYR A 219 9.98 -20.51 -7.23
CA TYR A 219 9.16 -19.50 -6.54
C TYR A 219 9.83 -18.11 -6.58
N ILE A 220 11.12 -18.05 -6.23
CA ILE A 220 11.87 -16.78 -6.18
C ILE A 220 12.00 -16.19 -7.59
N ASP A 221 12.27 -17.02 -8.60
CA ASP A 221 12.39 -16.55 -9.98
C ASP A 221 11.07 -15.95 -10.51
N ILE A 222 9.93 -16.52 -10.10
CA ILE A 222 8.60 -16.02 -10.47
C ILE A 222 8.30 -14.70 -9.75
N VAL A 223 8.53 -14.63 -8.43
CA VAL A 223 8.29 -13.43 -7.62
C VAL A 223 9.18 -12.26 -8.05
N GLU A 224 10.47 -12.51 -8.27
CA GLU A 224 11.45 -11.51 -8.72
C GLU A 224 11.37 -11.23 -10.23
N LYS A 225 10.39 -11.82 -10.94
CA LYS A 225 10.18 -11.66 -12.39
C LYS A 225 11.38 -12.03 -13.26
N LYS A 226 12.25 -12.91 -12.79
CA LYS A 226 13.28 -13.58 -13.61
C LYS A 226 12.62 -14.55 -14.60
N LYS A 227 11.49 -15.15 -14.19
CA LYS A 227 10.61 -15.95 -15.04
C LYS A 227 9.24 -15.31 -15.10
N ILE A 228 8.89 -14.79 -16.26
CA ILE A 228 7.59 -14.14 -16.51
C ILE A 228 6.71 -15.08 -17.33
N GLY A 229 5.47 -15.28 -16.90
CA GLY A 229 4.55 -16.20 -17.55
C GLY A 229 3.22 -16.40 -16.85
N LEU A 230 2.61 -17.54 -17.19
CA LEU A 230 1.36 -18.05 -16.65
C LEU A 230 1.67 -19.41 -16.02
N TRP A 231 1.36 -19.55 -14.73
CA TRP A 231 1.85 -20.65 -13.90
C TRP A 231 0.67 -21.43 -13.34
N ASN A 232 0.57 -22.72 -13.63
CA ASN A 232 -0.32 -23.62 -12.90
C ASN A 232 0.27 -23.87 -11.51
N VAL A 233 -0.41 -23.40 -10.47
CA VAL A 233 0.06 -23.38 -9.08
C VAL A 233 -0.94 -24.09 -8.16
N PRO A 234 -0.49 -24.71 -7.06
CA PRO A 234 -1.39 -25.41 -6.15
C PRO A 234 -2.23 -24.50 -5.24
N TYR A 235 -1.90 -23.22 -5.11
CA TYR A 235 -2.58 -22.33 -4.16
C TYR A 235 -2.50 -20.88 -4.65
N ILE A 236 -3.62 -20.16 -4.52
CA ILE A 236 -3.80 -18.73 -4.78
C ILE A 236 -4.69 -18.14 -3.68
N THR A 237 -4.51 -16.85 -3.38
CA THR A 237 -5.32 -16.11 -2.38
C THR A 237 -5.35 -14.62 -2.77
N GLY A 238 -6.05 -13.77 -2.01
CA GLY A 238 -6.01 -12.32 -2.08
C GLY A 238 -6.75 -11.71 -3.26
N ALA A 239 -6.46 -12.14 -4.49
CA ALA A 239 -7.15 -11.67 -5.68
C ALA A 239 -7.16 -12.76 -6.75
N TYR A 240 -8.34 -13.07 -7.31
CA TYR A 240 -8.47 -14.04 -8.39
C TYR A 240 -9.79 -13.91 -9.15
N LEU A 241 -9.72 -14.20 -10.45
CA LEU A 241 -10.83 -14.26 -11.39
C LEU A 241 -11.23 -15.72 -11.61
N ILE A 242 -12.53 -16.00 -11.55
CA ILE A 242 -13.13 -17.31 -11.79
C ILE A 242 -14.13 -17.17 -12.92
N HIS A 243 -14.06 -18.06 -13.90
CA HIS A 243 -15.03 -18.13 -14.99
C HIS A 243 -16.38 -18.67 -14.48
N GLY A 244 -17.47 -18.04 -14.90
CA GLY A 244 -18.85 -18.30 -14.45
C GLY A 244 -19.33 -19.73 -14.71
N SER A 245 -18.74 -20.44 -15.66
CA SER A 245 -19.05 -21.86 -15.91
C SER A 245 -18.77 -22.77 -14.70
N LEU A 246 -17.93 -22.34 -13.76
CA LEU A 246 -17.59 -23.14 -12.57
C LEU A 246 -18.57 -22.95 -11.41
N MET A 247 -19.46 -21.95 -11.42
CA MET A 247 -20.23 -21.58 -10.21
C MET A 247 -21.02 -22.74 -9.60
N GLU A 248 -21.54 -23.67 -10.42
CA GLU A 248 -22.22 -24.88 -9.92
C GLU A 248 -21.27 -25.81 -9.16
N GLU A 249 -20.07 -26.04 -9.68
CA GLU A 249 -19.06 -26.93 -9.09
C GLU A 249 -18.43 -26.36 -7.82
N LEU A 250 -18.45 -25.03 -7.69
CA LEU A 250 -17.86 -24.26 -6.59
C LEU A 250 -18.81 -24.04 -5.41
N ARG A 251 -20.01 -24.61 -5.43
CA ARG A 251 -20.91 -24.55 -4.29
C ARG A 251 -20.22 -25.06 -3.01
N ASP A 252 -20.30 -24.27 -1.96
CA ASP A 252 -19.74 -24.53 -0.62
C ASP A 252 -18.21 -24.78 -0.60
N ILE A 253 -17.47 -24.38 -1.65
CA ILE A 253 -16.06 -24.72 -1.80
C ILE A 253 -15.15 -24.04 -0.75
N TYR A 254 -15.57 -22.92 -0.17
CA TYR A 254 -14.82 -22.21 0.87
C TYR A 254 -15.02 -22.81 2.26
N SER A 255 -15.83 -23.86 2.40
CA SER A 255 -16.11 -24.51 3.68
C SER A 255 -15.41 -25.85 3.80
N ALA A 256 -14.48 -25.96 4.75
CA ALA A 256 -13.90 -27.22 5.19
C ALA A 256 -13.64 -27.18 6.70
N GLU A 257 -13.75 -28.34 7.35
CA GLU A 257 -13.59 -28.45 8.80
C GLU A 257 -12.14 -28.13 9.22
N ASN A 258 -11.97 -27.21 10.17
CA ASN A 258 -10.67 -26.78 10.72
C ASN A 258 -9.64 -26.29 9.68
N VAL A 259 -10.11 -25.72 8.57
CA VAL A 259 -9.26 -25.20 7.48
C VAL A 259 -9.73 -23.80 7.12
N GLU A 260 -8.77 -22.89 6.92
CA GLU A 260 -9.05 -21.52 6.48
C GLU A 260 -9.73 -21.50 5.09
N PRO A 261 -10.61 -20.51 4.80
CA PRO A 261 -11.40 -20.48 3.58
C PRO A 261 -10.59 -20.62 2.28
N ASP A 262 -9.43 -19.97 2.19
CA ASP A 262 -8.57 -20.04 1.00
C ASP A 262 -7.94 -21.42 0.79
N MET A 263 -7.55 -22.08 1.87
CA MET A 263 -7.03 -23.45 1.81
C MET A 263 -8.14 -24.44 1.46
N ALA A 264 -9.36 -24.22 1.98
CA ALA A 264 -10.54 -25.00 1.62
C ALA A 264 -10.84 -24.84 0.12
N PHE A 265 -10.85 -23.61 -0.38
CA PHE A 265 -11.04 -23.27 -1.79
C PHE A 265 -10.00 -23.96 -2.69
N CYS A 266 -8.72 -23.70 -2.46
CA CYS A 266 -7.64 -24.27 -3.28
C CYS A 266 -7.61 -25.80 -3.19
N GLY A 267 -7.80 -26.35 -1.99
CA GLY A 267 -7.89 -27.80 -1.77
C GLY A 267 -9.07 -28.43 -2.51
N GLY A 268 -10.22 -27.75 -2.50
CA GLY A 268 -11.43 -28.13 -3.22
C GLY A 268 -11.23 -28.13 -4.74
N LEU A 269 -10.54 -27.13 -5.30
CA LEU A 269 -10.21 -27.08 -6.73
C LEU A 269 -9.28 -28.22 -7.13
N ARG A 270 -8.21 -28.47 -6.34
CA ARG A 270 -7.26 -29.57 -6.60
C ARG A 270 -7.96 -30.94 -6.59
N LYS A 271 -8.88 -31.17 -5.65
CA LYS A 271 -9.65 -32.43 -5.56
C LYS A 271 -10.55 -32.65 -6.78
N ARG A 272 -11.04 -31.58 -7.40
CA ARG A 272 -11.86 -31.60 -8.62
C ARG A 272 -11.03 -31.61 -9.92
N GLY A 273 -9.71 -31.50 -9.84
CA GLY A 273 -8.84 -31.43 -11.01
C GLY A 273 -8.90 -30.08 -11.75
N ILE A 274 -9.41 -29.03 -11.10
CA ILE A 274 -9.47 -27.68 -11.66
C ILE A 274 -8.12 -27.00 -11.43
N PHE A 275 -7.51 -26.50 -12.50
CA PHE A 275 -6.25 -25.77 -12.42
C PHE A 275 -6.46 -24.36 -11.88
N MET A 276 -5.51 -23.93 -11.05
CA MET A 276 -5.38 -22.54 -10.61
C MET A 276 -4.18 -21.96 -11.32
N TYR A 277 -4.41 -20.92 -12.12
CA TYR A 277 -3.34 -20.21 -12.79
C TYR A 277 -2.95 -18.95 -12.02
N ALA A 278 -1.67 -18.60 -12.05
CA ALA A 278 -1.13 -17.36 -11.51
C ALA A 278 -0.31 -16.65 -12.60
N THR A 279 -0.50 -15.35 -12.78
CA THR A 279 0.15 -14.57 -13.86
C THR A 279 1.01 -13.45 -13.29
N ASN A 280 2.26 -13.36 -13.74
CA ASN A 280 3.17 -12.24 -13.44
C ASN A 280 3.58 -11.46 -14.70
N ARG A 281 2.83 -11.64 -15.81
CA ARG A 281 3.05 -10.99 -17.12
C ARG A 281 3.05 -9.46 -17.05
N LYS A 282 2.28 -8.90 -16.13
CA LYS A 282 2.21 -7.45 -15.84
C LYS A 282 2.24 -7.26 -14.31
N ILE A 283 2.66 -6.09 -13.83
CA ILE A 283 2.44 -5.70 -12.43
C ILE A 283 1.01 -5.17 -12.36
N LEU A 284 0.12 -5.89 -11.69
CA LEU A 284 -1.29 -5.52 -11.58
C LEU A 284 -1.64 -4.91 -10.20
N GLY A 285 -0.73 -5.04 -9.24
CA GLY A 285 -0.95 -4.64 -7.87
C GLY A 285 0.17 -5.10 -6.96
N HIS A 286 -0.10 -5.04 -5.66
CA HIS A 286 0.78 -5.51 -4.60
C HIS A 286 -0.06 -5.90 -3.37
N LEU A 287 0.59 -6.43 -2.35
CA LEU A 287 -0.06 -6.77 -1.09
C LEU A 287 0.36 -5.79 0.00
N VAL A 288 -0.61 -5.32 0.79
CA VAL A 288 -0.32 -4.61 2.05
C VAL A 288 -0.26 -5.59 3.21
N ASP A 289 0.53 -5.21 4.19
CA ASP A 289 0.78 -5.96 5.40
C ASP A 289 -0.15 -5.42 6.50
N TYR A 290 -1.18 -6.20 6.84
CA TYR A 290 -2.20 -5.83 7.83
C TYR A 290 -1.90 -6.41 9.23
N ASP A 291 -0.78 -7.10 9.38
CA ASP A 291 -0.42 -7.78 10.63
C ASP A 291 -0.25 -6.75 11.75
N ASN A 292 -0.94 -6.96 12.88
CA ASN A 292 -0.93 -6.07 14.06
C ASN A 292 -1.32 -4.61 13.77
N MET A 293 -2.23 -4.37 12.82
CA MET A 293 -2.75 -3.02 12.58
C MET A 293 -3.45 -2.46 13.83
N ASP A 294 -2.91 -1.36 14.37
CA ASP A 294 -3.60 -0.56 15.38
C ASP A 294 -4.76 0.21 14.72
N THR A 295 -5.91 0.22 15.38
CA THR A 295 -7.15 0.90 14.95
C THR A 295 -7.61 1.97 15.93
N SER A 296 -6.80 2.29 16.94
CA SER A 296 -7.14 3.23 18.01
C SER A 296 -6.94 4.70 17.64
N HIS A 297 -6.25 4.98 16.53
CA HIS A 297 -5.99 6.34 16.05
C HIS A 297 -7.12 6.82 15.12
N LEU A 298 -7.25 8.14 14.96
CA LEU A 298 -8.20 8.73 14.01
C LEU A 298 -7.76 8.46 12.56
N HIS A 299 -6.45 8.49 12.30
CA HIS A 299 -5.81 8.25 11.02
C HIS A 299 -4.73 7.17 11.13
N ASN A 300 -5.16 5.92 11.30
CA ASN A 300 -4.26 4.76 11.50
C ASN A 300 -3.21 4.59 10.39
N ASP A 301 -3.52 4.98 9.15
CA ASP A 301 -2.57 4.93 8.04
C ASP A 301 -1.32 5.80 8.27
N LEU A 302 -1.38 6.87 9.09
CA LEU A 302 -0.21 7.69 9.41
C LEU A 302 0.92 6.88 10.08
N TYR A 303 0.56 5.82 10.80
CA TYR A 303 1.47 4.97 11.56
C TYR A 303 2.04 3.82 10.72
N GLN A 304 1.70 3.74 9.42
CA GLN A 304 2.10 2.64 8.55
C GLN A 304 3.44 2.84 7.84
N ILE A 305 4.22 3.87 8.20
CA ILE A 305 5.48 4.23 7.52
C ILE A 305 6.53 3.10 7.53
N VAL A 306 6.55 2.27 8.58
CA VAL A 306 7.52 1.17 8.71
C VAL A 306 6.98 -0.12 8.11
N GLN A 307 5.72 -0.46 8.39
CA GLN A 307 5.12 -1.74 7.98
C GLN A 307 4.79 -1.76 6.49
N ASN A 308 4.28 -0.64 5.97
CA ASN A 308 3.86 -0.47 4.58
C ASN A 308 4.48 0.80 3.95
N PRO A 309 5.82 0.88 3.85
CA PRO A 309 6.52 2.09 3.42
C PRO A 309 6.18 2.51 1.99
N TYR A 310 5.80 1.55 1.12
CA TYR A 310 5.45 1.83 -0.26
C TYR A 310 4.14 2.64 -0.35
N ASP A 311 3.04 2.12 0.21
CA ASP A 311 1.74 2.81 0.21
C ASP A 311 1.78 4.09 1.03
N TRP A 312 2.48 4.07 2.18
CA TRP A 312 2.66 5.27 3.00
C TRP A 312 3.34 6.39 2.20
N LYS A 313 4.40 6.07 1.45
CA LYS A 313 5.08 7.05 0.57
C LYS A 313 4.12 7.61 -0.48
N LEU A 314 3.35 6.76 -1.15
CA LEU A 314 2.41 7.20 -2.19
C LEU A 314 1.34 8.15 -1.62
N LYS A 315 0.87 7.90 -0.39
CA LYS A 315 -0.17 8.70 0.26
C LYS A 315 0.35 10.00 0.88
N TYR A 316 1.52 9.94 1.53
CA TYR A 316 1.96 10.97 2.46
C TYR A 316 3.22 11.74 2.08
N ILE A 317 4.00 11.30 1.09
CA ILE A 317 5.15 12.07 0.61
C ILE A 317 4.73 13.00 -0.53
N HIS A 318 5.30 14.19 -0.55
CA HIS A 318 5.02 15.16 -1.61
C HIS A 318 5.49 14.60 -2.97
N GLU A 319 4.66 14.72 -4.01
CA GLU A 319 4.97 14.25 -5.38
C GLU A 319 6.34 14.74 -5.92
N ASN A 320 6.71 15.99 -5.64
CA ASN A 320 7.96 16.62 -6.07
C ASN A 320 9.14 16.39 -5.11
N TYR A 321 8.99 15.59 -4.04
CA TYR A 321 10.05 15.29 -3.08
C TYR A 321 11.33 14.83 -3.77
N SER A 322 11.21 13.79 -4.60
CA SER A 322 12.37 13.13 -5.24
C SER A 322 13.17 14.09 -6.12
N GLN A 323 12.52 15.10 -6.69
CA GLN A 323 13.21 16.06 -7.55
C GLN A 323 14.23 16.89 -6.77
N SER A 324 13.99 17.11 -5.47
CA SER A 324 14.93 17.85 -4.61
C SER A 324 16.25 17.10 -4.40
N LEU A 325 16.27 15.78 -4.63
CA LEU A 325 17.45 14.92 -4.52
C LEU A 325 18.30 14.86 -5.80
N GLU A 326 17.82 15.42 -6.92
CA GLU A 326 18.52 15.41 -8.20
C GLU A 326 19.78 16.26 -8.16
N LEU A 327 20.95 15.67 -8.45
CA LEU A 327 22.27 16.30 -8.29
C LEU A 327 22.45 17.65 -9.01
N ASN A 328 21.83 17.79 -10.18
CA ASN A 328 21.91 18.98 -11.03
C ASN A 328 20.90 20.08 -10.66
N ARG A 329 19.96 19.81 -9.75
CA ARG A 329 18.92 20.78 -9.37
C ARG A 329 19.45 21.74 -8.31
N THR A 330 19.33 23.04 -8.59
CA THR A 330 19.61 24.09 -7.60
C THR A 330 18.56 24.08 -6.50
N LEU A 331 19.01 24.04 -5.25
CA LEU A 331 18.13 24.05 -4.09
C LEU A 331 17.56 25.45 -3.87
N VAL A 332 16.28 25.51 -3.50
CA VAL A 332 15.61 26.78 -3.20
C VAL A 332 16.05 27.25 -1.83
N GLN A 333 16.60 28.47 -1.78
CA GLN A 333 17.02 29.11 -0.53
C GLN A 333 16.34 30.48 -0.38
N PRO A 334 15.18 30.57 0.31
CA PRO A 334 14.50 31.84 0.52
C PRO A 334 15.32 32.83 1.37
N CYS A 335 16.23 32.36 2.21
CA CYS A 335 17.19 33.15 2.97
C CYS A 335 18.56 32.45 2.93
N PRO A 336 19.68 33.14 3.22
CA PRO A 336 21.00 32.52 3.28
C PRO A 336 21.04 31.31 4.21
N ASP A 337 21.48 30.15 3.70
CA ASP A 337 21.54 28.85 4.43
C ASP A 337 20.21 28.38 5.04
N VAL A 338 19.09 28.89 4.51
CA VAL A 338 17.74 28.41 4.81
C VAL A 338 17.21 27.75 3.56
N PHE A 339 17.14 26.42 3.56
CA PHE A 339 16.70 25.62 2.42
C PHE A 339 15.20 25.34 2.51
N TRP A 340 14.55 25.19 1.35
CA TRP A 340 13.11 24.99 1.30
C TRP A 340 12.72 23.85 0.34
N PHE A 341 12.15 22.79 0.91
CA PHE A 341 11.89 21.54 0.20
C PHE A 341 10.41 21.13 0.24
N PRO A 342 9.81 20.63 -0.85
CA PRO A 342 8.59 19.84 -0.75
C PRO A 342 8.90 18.51 -0.04
N ILE A 343 8.16 18.16 1.02
CA ILE A 343 8.45 16.96 1.83
C ILE A 343 7.25 16.03 1.97
N VAL A 344 6.08 16.55 2.36
CA VAL A 344 4.88 15.76 2.66
C VAL A 344 3.68 16.23 1.85
N SER A 345 2.74 15.32 1.60
CA SER A 345 1.50 15.61 0.87
C SER A 345 0.56 16.47 1.71
N THR A 346 -0.44 17.08 1.06
CA THR A 346 -1.47 17.82 1.80
C THR A 346 -2.29 16.91 2.70
N LYS A 347 -2.54 15.66 2.30
CA LYS A 347 -3.24 14.64 3.10
C LYS A 347 -2.47 14.32 4.38
N PHE A 348 -1.14 14.22 4.34
CA PHE A 348 -0.33 14.05 5.55
C PHE A 348 -0.53 15.21 6.52
N CYS A 349 -0.46 16.44 6.00
CA CYS A 349 -0.65 17.63 6.82
C CYS A 349 -2.04 17.67 7.48
N ASP A 350 -3.10 17.37 6.71
CA ASP A 350 -4.47 17.36 7.23
C ASP A 350 -4.64 16.28 8.30
N SER A 351 -4.24 15.04 8.01
CA SER A 351 -4.33 13.93 8.96
C SER A 351 -3.52 14.18 10.23
N LEU A 352 -2.33 14.77 10.14
CA LEU A 352 -1.52 15.08 11.33
C LEU A 352 -2.18 16.17 12.18
N VAL A 353 -2.72 17.23 11.56
CA VAL A 353 -3.43 18.30 12.30
C VAL A 353 -4.70 17.75 12.95
N GLU A 354 -5.46 16.91 12.24
CA GLU A 354 -6.66 16.25 12.75
C GLU A 354 -6.34 15.34 13.95
N GLU A 355 -5.25 14.56 13.94
CA GLU A 355 -4.79 13.80 15.12
C GLU A 355 -4.49 14.70 16.33
N MET A 356 -3.77 15.81 16.10
CA MET A 356 -3.40 16.73 17.20
C MET A 356 -4.62 17.39 17.82
N GLU A 357 -5.57 17.84 16.99
CA GLU A 357 -6.82 18.45 17.46
C GLU A 357 -7.77 17.41 18.07
N ASN A 358 -7.73 16.14 17.64
CA ASN A 358 -8.49 15.05 18.26
C ASN A 358 -7.97 14.71 19.66
N LEU A 359 -6.64 14.66 19.85
CA LEU A 359 -6.06 14.54 21.19
C LEU A 359 -6.44 15.74 22.07
N ASN A 360 -6.41 16.95 21.50
CA ASN A 360 -6.74 18.22 22.15
C ASN A 360 -5.97 18.49 23.46
N GLN A 361 -4.72 18.03 23.55
CA GLN A 361 -3.84 18.20 24.72
C GLN A 361 -2.64 19.09 24.38
N TRP A 362 -2.95 20.35 24.08
CA TRP A 362 -1.98 21.40 23.79
C TRP A 362 -1.29 21.90 25.08
N SER A 363 -0.03 22.28 24.98
CA SER A 363 0.71 22.89 26.09
C SER A 363 0.09 24.23 26.49
N GLY A 364 0.41 24.71 27.69
CA GLY A 364 0.03 26.05 28.15
C GLY A 364 0.91 27.18 27.62
N GLY A 365 1.94 26.90 26.80
CA GLY A 365 2.94 27.88 26.36
C GLY A 365 3.77 28.47 27.51
N ARG A 366 4.03 27.65 28.55
CA ARG A 366 4.77 28.06 29.77
C ARG A 366 6.13 27.36 29.82
N HIS A 367 7.08 28.02 30.49
CA HIS A 367 8.42 27.49 30.70
C HIS A 367 8.45 26.15 31.46
N GLU A 368 7.48 25.90 32.32
CA GLU A 368 7.35 24.62 33.01
C GLU A 368 6.42 23.72 32.21
N ASP A 369 6.97 22.63 31.69
CA ASP A 369 6.21 21.62 30.96
C ASP A 369 6.51 20.21 31.51
N PRO A 370 5.60 19.65 32.33
CA PRO A 370 5.80 18.34 32.93
C PRO A 370 5.80 17.18 31.92
N ARG A 371 5.42 17.45 30.65
CA ARG A 371 5.43 16.47 29.57
C ARG A 371 6.85 16.25 29.03
N LEU A 372 7.77 17.20 29.25
CA LEU A 372 9.17 17.13 28.81
C LEU A 372 10.05 16.42 29.83
N ALA A 373 11.06 15.69 29.33
CA ALA A 373 12.12 15.15 30.16
C ALA A 373 12.97 16.30 30.75
N GLY A 374 12.77 16.58 32.04
CA GLY A 374 13.41 17.69 32.76
C GLY A 374 12.48 18.85 33.11
N GLY A 375 11.24 18.86 32.64
CA GLY A 375 10.19 19.77 33.12
C GLY A 375 10.30 21.23 32.69
N TYR A 376 11.30 21.61 31.89
CA TYR A 376 11.58 23.02 31.56
C TYR A 376 11.86 23.24 30.07
N GLU A 377 11.16 24.20 29.48
CA GLU A 377 11.30 24.64 28.09
C GLU A 377 11.87 26.05 28.02
N ASN A 378 13.02 26.21 27.36
CA ASN A 378 13.71 27.51 27.28
C ASN A 378 12.92 28.57 26.47
N VAL A 379 12.13 28.12 25.52
CA VAL A 379 11.35 28.99 24.62
C VAL A 379 9.97 28.35 24.41
N PRO A 380 9.00 28.59 25.30
CA PRO A 380 7.80 27.79 25.31
C PRO A 380 6.85 28.08 24.15
N THR A 381 6.27 27.02 23.61
CA THR A 381 5.24 27.07 22.55
C THR A 381 3.98 26.34 22.98
N VAL A 382 2.81 26.75 22.48
CA VAL A 382 1.59 25.94 22.54
C VAL A 382 1.71 24.81 21.53
N ASP A 383 1.98 23.61 22.04
CA ASP A 383 2.36 22.47 21.22
C ASP A 383 1.88 21.12 21.76
N THR A 384 2.03 20.12 20.88
CA THR A 384 1.87 18.71 21.19
C THR A 384 3.02 17.93 20.57
N HIS A 385 3.70 17.13 21.39
CA HIS A 385 4.83 16.31 20.98
C HIS A 385 4.38 15.02 20.29
N MET A 386 5.18 14.52 19.33
CA MET A 386 4.92 13.25 18.63
C MET A 386 4.73 12.08 19.60
N ARG A 387 5.47 12.06 20.73
CA ARG A 387 5.34 11.03 21.76
C ARG A 387 3.95 10.98 22.39
N GLN A 388 3.27 12.12 22.52
CA GLN A 388 1.93 12.20 23.12
C GLN A 388 0.86 11.51 22.27
N ILE A 389 1.10 11.40 20.95
CA ILE A 389 0.23 10.67 20.01
C ILE A 389 0.84 9.32 19.58
N GLY A 390 1.87 8.82 20.26
CA GLY A 390 2.53 7.54 19.92
C GLY A 390 3.30 7.55 18.59
N MET A 391 3.57 8.71 18.00
CA MET A 391 4.18 8.83 16.66
C MET A 391 5.71 9.04 16.70
N GLU A 392 6.34 9.03 17.88
CA GLU A 392 7.77 9.33 18.03
C GLU A 392 8.68 8.42 17.17
N GLU A 393 8.52 7.10 17.26
CA GLU A 393 9.34 6.16 16.48
C GLU A 393 9.09 6.28 14.98
N HIS A 394 7.82 6.44 14.58
CA HIS A 394 7.41 6.66 13.20
C HIS A 394 8.01 7.96 12.64
N TRP A 395 8.04 9.02 13.46
CA TRP A 395 8.63 10.31 13.09
C TRP A 395 10.15 10.24 12.98
N LEU A 396 10.84 9.57 13.90
CA LEU A 396 12.29 9.34 13.79
C LEU A 396 12.64 8.53 12.54
N HIS A 397 11.81 7.54 12.18
CA HIS A 397 11.94 6.83 10.92
C HIS A 397 11.74 7.76 9.71
N PHE A 398 10.74 8.65 9.77
CA PHE A 398 10.54 9.68 8.74
C PHE A 398 11.76 10.60 8.59
N LEU A 399 12.35 11.07 9.69
CA LEU A 399 13.57 11.88 9.65
C LEU A 399 14.70 11.12 8.94
N LYS A 400 14.93 9.86 9.31
CA LYS A 400 15.99 9.04 8.70
C LYS A 400 15.77 8.82 7.20
N VAL A 401 14.55 8.46 6.79
CA VAL A 401 14.28 8.02 5.42
C VAL A 401 14.07 9.21 4.46
N TYR A 402 13.50 10.31 4.94
CA TYR A 402 13.09 11.42 4.07
C TYR A 402 13.80 12.75 4.35
N VAL A 403 14.19 13.03 5.60
CA VAL A 403 14.84 14.31 5.93
C VAL A 403 16.36 14.22 5.74
N SER A 404 17.01 13.15 6.22
CA SER A 404 18.47 12.98 6.10
C SER A 404 18.98 13.10 4.65
N PRO A 405 18.35 12.49 3.62
CA PRO A 405 18.81 12.66 2.24
C PRO A 405 18.74 14.10 1.73
N LEU A 406 17.74 14.87 2.14
CA LEU A 406 17.65 16.30 1.80
C LEU A 406 18.66 17.13 2.57
N GLN A 407 18.91 16.78 3.83
CA GLN A 407 19.91 17.42 4.67
C GLN A 407 21.30 17.26 4.08
N GLU A 408 21.70 16.04 3.71
CA GLU A 408 23.03 15.79 3.12
C GLU A 408 23.23 16.57 1.82
N ARG A 409 22.13 16.80 1.09
CA ARG A 409 22.12 17.63 -0.10
C ARG A 409 22.20 19.13 0.20
N ALA A 410 21.59 19.59 1.29
CA ALA A 410 21.64 20.98 1.73
C ALA A 410 23.01 21.36 2.31
N PHE A 411 23.60 20.47 3.11
CA PHE A 411 24.83 20.70 3.86
C PHE A 411 25.87 19.64 3.49
N GLU A 412 26.49 19.81 2.33
CA GLU A 412 27.53 18.90 1.84
C GLU A 412 28.65 18.75 2.88
N GLY A 413 28.97 17.50 3.22
CA GLY A 413 29.98 17.15 4.22
C GLY A 413 29.45 16.95 5.65
N TYR A 414 28.17 17.22 5.92
CA TYR A 414 27.53 16.84 7.18
C TYR A 414 26.73 15.54 7.02
N HIS A 415 27.03 14.55 7.87
CA HIS A 415 26.38 13.24 7.89
C HIS A 415 26.08 12.80 9.32
N SER A 416 24.86 12.35 9.56
CA SER A 416 24.37 11.85 10.86
C SER A 416 23.37 10.70 10.64
N ASP A 417 23.75 9.47 11.01
CA ASP A 417 22.88 8.28 10.90
C ASP A 417 22.98 7.40 12.17
N PRO A 418 21.86 7.10 12.86
CA PRO A 418 20.54 7.69 12.66
C PRO A 418 20.50 9.17 13.10
N PRO A 419 19.67 10.01 12.46
CA PRO A 419 19.43 11.36 12.96
C PRO A 419 18.80 11.29 14.35
N ARG A 420 19.25 12.17 15.25
CA ARG A 420 18.73 12.23 16.63
C ARG A 420 17.81 13.43 16.77
N ALA A 421 16.58 13.24 17.22
CA ALA A 421 15.70 14.35 17.54
C ALA A 421 14.86 14.03 18.77
N ILE A 422 15.06 14.78 19.86
CA ILE A 422 14.31 14.62 21.12
C ILE A 422 13.05 15.51 21.10
N MET A 423 13.15 16.68 20.46
CA MET A 423 12.08 17.65 20.39
C MET A 423 11.43 17.57 19.01
N ASN A 424 10.32 16.82 18.92
CA ASN A 424 9.49 16.67 17.73
C ASN A 424 8.04 17.01 18.10
N PHE A 425 7.53 18.13 17.60
CA PHE A 425 6.26 18.68 18.08
C PHE A 425 5.58 19.55 17.04
N VAL A 426 4.24 19.52 17.07
CA VAL A 426 3.41 20.44 16.28
C VAL A 426 3.10 21.65 17.14
N VAL A 427 3.39 22.84 16.61
CA VAL A 427 3.05 24.11 17.24
C VAL A 427 1.78 24.67 16.62
N ARG A 428 0.94 25.26 17.47
CA ARG A 428 -0.27 25.98 17.07
C ARG A 428 -0.16 27.46 17.44
N TYR A 429 -0.30 28.33 16.45
CA TYR A 429 -0.41 29.77 16.68
C TYR A 429 -1.82 30.29 16.42
N ARG A 430 -2.35 31.08 17.37
CA ARG A 430 -3.66 31.75 17.30
C ARG A 430 -3.60 33.15 17.92
N PRO A 431 -4.34 34.14 17.40
CA PRO A 431 -4.34 35.51 17.93
C PRO A 431 -4.71 35.63 19.41
N ASN A 432 -5.59 34.75 19.90
CA ASN A 432 -6.15 34.79 21.26
C ASN A 432 -5.46 33.80 22.22
N GLU A 433 -4.33 33.22 21.81
CA GLU A 433 -3.56 32.23 22.57
C GLU A 433 -2.08 32.65 22.52
N GLN A 434 -1.23 31.88 21.85
CA GLN A 434 0.11 32.28 21.47
C GLN A 434 0.13 32.62 19.98
N ASP A 435 0.38 33.88 19.63
CA ASP A 435 0.29 34.37 18.25
C ASP A 435 1.66 34.52 17.56
N ARG A 436 2.74 34.50 18.33
CA ARG A 436 4.14 34.68 17.89
C ARG A 436 5.12 33.89 18.73
N LEU A 437 6.36 33.82 18.28
CA LEU A 437 7.48 33.29 19.04
C LEU A 437 8.63 34.29 19.07
N ARG A 438 9.10 34.64 20.26
CA ARG A 438 10.18 35.63 20.46
C ARG A 438 11.48 35.20 19.77
N PRO A 439 12.39 36.14 19.44
CA PRO A 439 13.70 35.79 18.91
C PRO A 439 14.48 34.78 19.79
N HIS A 440 14.98 33.70 19.18
CA HIS A 440 15.71 32.64 19.87
C HIS A 440 16.67 31.87 18.95
N HIS A 441 17.45 30.97 19.55
CA HIS A 441 18.16 29.89 18.88
C HIS A 441 17.54 28.55 19.27
N ASP A 442 17.60 27.59 18.36
CA ASP A 442 17.18 26.23 18.64
C ASP A 442 18.33 25.42 19.24
N SER A 443 17.98 24.47 20.10
CA SER A 443 18.95 23.51 20.61
C SER A 443 19.09 22.34 19.62
N SER A 444 19.58 22.63 18.42
CA SER A 444 19.78 21.67 17.33
C SER A 444 21.06 22.01 16.55
N THR A 445 21.59 21.04 15.82
CA THR A 445 22.56 21.34 14.75
C THR A 445 21.81 22.01 13.60
N PHE A 446 20.71 21.40 13.17
CA PHE A 446 19.76 21.99 12.23
C PHE A 446 18.31 21.73 12.67
N THR A 447 17.43 22.66 12.32
CA THR A 447 16.01 22.58 12.58
C THR A 447 15.26 22.38 11.28
N ILE A 448 14.23 21.55 11.33
CA ILE A 448 13.21 21.49 10.28
C ILE A 448 11.90 22.12 10.75
N ASN A 449 11.22 22.82 9.84
CA ASN A 449 9.95 23.48 10.08
C ASN A 449 9.03 23.27 8.88
N ILE A 450 8.03 22.40 9.04
CA ILE A 450 7.09 22.03 7.99
C ILE A 450 5.78 22.78 8.20
N ALA A 451 5.32 23.50 7.18
CA ALA A 451 4.02 24.14 7.22
C ALA A 451 2.90 23.12 6.99
N LEU A 452 1.93 23.05 7.92
CA LEU A 452 0.84 22.06 7.88
C LEU A 452 -0.46 22.62 7.32
N ASN A 453 -0.59 23.95 7.21
CA ASN A 453 -1.75 24.58 6.58
C ASN A 453 -1.37 25.83 5.79
N THR A 454 -2.36 26.47 5.17
CA THR A 454 -2.18 27.39 4.05
C THR A 454 -2.37 28.85 4.49
N PRO A 455 -1.37 29.74 4.27
CA PRO A 455 -1.54 31.16 4.55
C PRO A 455 -2.60 31.77 3.63
N MET A 456 -3.28 32.81 4.11
CA MET A 456 -4.40 33.51 3.46
C MET A 456 -5.66 32.68 3.20
N LYS A 457 -5.66 31.38 3.58
CA LYS A 457 -6.83 30.50 3.57
C LYS A 457 -7.20 30.09 4.99
N ASP A 458 -6.23 29.54 5.72
CA ASP A 458 -6.44 28.98 7.05
C ASP A 458 -5.99 29.95 8.17
N PHE A 459 -5.05 30.85 7.85
CA PHE A 459 -4.56 31.91 8.74
C PHE A 459 -4.04 33.15 7.97
N GLU A 460 -3.97 34.31 8.64
CA GLU A 460 -3.34 35.53 8.12
C GLU A 460 -2.13 35.93 9.00
N GLY A 461 -1.13 36.58 8.40
CA GLY A 461 0.14 36.86 9.06
C GLY A 461 1.05 35.63 9.17
N GLY A 462 1.90 35.59 10.18
CA GLY A 462 2.80 34.48 10.44
C GLY A 462 4.05 34.46 9.56
N GLY A 463 4.76 33.33 9.61
CA GLY A 463 6.06 33.12 8.97
C GLY A 463 7.20 32.96 9.97
N CYS A 464 8.43 32.98 9.44
CA CYS A 464 9.66 32.97 10.22
C CYS A 464 10.58 34.09 9.73
N ARG A 465 11.18 34.85 10.64
CA ARG A 465 12.16 35.89 10.30
C ARG A 465 13.52 35.55 10.90
N PHE A 466 14.55 35.55 10.08
CA PHE A 466 15.95 35.38 10.48
C PHE A 466 16.61 36.75 10.64
N LEU A 467 16.83 37.16 11.89
CA LEU A 467 17.16 38.54 12.24
C LEU A 467 18.51 38.99 11.67
N ARG A 468 19.53 38.13 11.76
CA ARG A 468 20.89 38.43 11.26
C ARG A 468 20.92 38.75 9.76
N TYR A 469 19.98 38.20 8.99
CA TYR A 469 19.90 38.38 7.54
C TYR A 469 18.82 39.38 7.13
N ASN A 470 18.05 39.92 8.08
CA ASN A 470 16.84 40.69 7.84
C ASN A 470 15.94 40.05 6.76
N CYS A 471 15.81 38.72 6.81
CA CYS A 471 15.10 37.92 5.82
C CYS A 471 13.91 37.23 6.46
N SER A 472 12.76 37.27 5.79
CA SER A 472 11.51 36.69 6.28
C SER A 472 10.90 35.74 5.27
N VAL A 473 10.45 34.58 5.74
CA VAL A 473 9.65 33.62 4.97
C VAL A 473 8.22 33.67 5.49
N THR A 474 7.36 34.43 4.79
CA THR A 474 5.96 34.65 5.17
C THR A 474 4.98 33.85 4.30
N ALA A 475 5.33 33.63 3.03
CA ALA A 475 4.54 32.83 2.10
C ALA A 475 4.83 31.33 2.23
N THR A 476 4.68 30.77 3.43
CA THR A 476 4.91 29.33 3.67
C THR A 476 3.96 28.47 2.83
N ARG A 477 4.43 27.32 2.35
CA ARG A 477 3.67 26.42 1.47
C ARG A 477 3.32 25.15 2.26
N LYS A 478 2.05 24.77 2.30
CA LYS A 478 1.61 23.54 2.95
C LYS A 478 2.38 22.34 2.41
N GLY A 479 2.88 21.47 3.29
CA GLY A 479 3.68 20.30 2.94
C GLY A 479 5.14 20.59 2.57
N TRP A 480 5.59 21.84 2.68
CA TRP A 480 6.99 22.23 2.48
C TRP A 480 7.71 22.45 3.80
N MET A 481 8.98 22.08 3.81
CA MET A 481 9.91 22.12 4.93
C MET A 481 10.96 23.20 4.75
N LEU A 482 11.05 24.13 5.70
CA LEU A 482 12.26 24.92 5.89
C LEU A 482 13.29 24.09 6.66
N MET A 483 14.54 24.19 6.27
CA MET A 483 15.68 23.58 6.93
C MET A 483 16.78 24.62 7.12
N HIS A 484 17.23 24.83 8.35
CA HIS A 484 18.26 25.83 8.67
C HIS A 484 19.10 25.40 9.88
N PRO A 485 20.33 25.91 10.03
CA PRO A 485 21.11 25.72 11.26
C PRO A 485 20.35 26.21 12.51
N GLY A 486 20.44 25.49 13.63
CA GLY A 486 19.75 25.85 14.88
C GLY A 486 20.53 26.82 15.77
N ARG A 487 21.86 26.66 15.80
CA ARG A 487 22.77 27.39 16.68
C ARG A 487 23.58 28.46 15.93
N LEU A 488 24.10 29.41 16.71
CA LEU A 488 25.05 30.48 16.34
C LEU A 488 24.56 31.49 15.30
N THR A 489 24.13 31.05 14.12
CA THR A 489 23.97 31.92 12.95
C THR A 489 22.53 32.31 12.62
N HIS A 490 21.55 31.50 13.00
CA HIS A 490 20.14 31.69 12.60
C HIS A 490 19.27 32.08 13.80
N PHE A 491 19.62 33.19 14.46
CA PHE A 491 18.75 33.79 15.47
C PHE A 491 17.46 34.27 14.79
N HIS A 492 16.33 33.68 15.16
CA HIS A 492 15.09 33.80 14.40
C HIS A 492 13.86 33.97 15.30
N GLU A 493 12.79 34.52 14.74
CA GLU A 493 11.51 34.74 15.42
C GLU A 493 10.32 34.21 14.60
N GLY A 494 9.28 33.75 15.31
CA GLY A 494 7.99 33.42 14.72
C GLY A 494 7.13 34.67 14.62
N LEU A 495 6.81 35.08 13.39
CA LEU A 495 6.02 36.29 13.14
C LEU A 495 4.56 36.14 13.60
N VAL A 496 3.91 37.27 13.89
CA VAL A 496 2.55 37.32 14.45
C VAL A 496 1.51 36.74 13.49
N THR A 497 0.76 35.75 13.96
CA THR A 497 -0.45 35.23 13.31
C THR A 497 -1.62 36.12 13.72
N THR A 498 -2.17 36.90 12.78
CA THR A 498 -3.16 37.95 13.08
C THR A 498 -4.60 37.44 13.00
N LYS A 499 -4.85 36.32 12.32
CA LYS A 499 -6.18 35.71 12.18
C LYS A 499 -6.05 34.22 11.89
N GLY A 500 -7.09 33.45 12.25
CA GLY A 500 -7.17 32.02 11.99
C GLY A 500 -6.23 31.23 12.90
N THR A 501 -5.82 30.04 12.43
CA THR A 501 -4.89 29.17 13.17
C THR A 501 -3.79 28.70 12.27
N ARG A 502 -2.53 28.86 12.69
CA ARG A 502 -1.36 28.37 11.95
C ARG A 502 -0.79 27.14 12.64
N TYR A 503 -0.57 26.07 11.87
CA TYR A 503 0.07 24.84 12.36
C TYR A 503 1.40 24.62 11.65
N ILE A 504 2.44 24.28 12.42
CA ILE A 504 3.75 23.89 11.90
C ILE A 504 4.29 22.68 12.66
N MET A 505 4.94 21.76 11.95
CA MET A 505 5.68 20.66 12.56
C MET A 505 7.16 21.03 12.68
N ILE A 506 7.70 20.99 13.89
CA ILE A 506 9.08 21.34 14.20
C ILE A 506 9.84 20.08 14.63
N SER A 507 11.10 19.98 14.20
CA SER A 507 12.05 19.04 14.81
C SER A 507 13.42 19.65 14.99
N PHE A 508 13.95 19.54 16.19
CA PHE A 508 15.32 19.91 16.53
C PHE A 508 16.22 18.70 16.34
N VAL A 509 16.93 18.68 15.21
CA VAL A 509 17.72 17.52 14.78
C VAL A 509 19.19 17.71 15.16
N ASP A 510 19.77 16.63 15.67
CA ASP A 510 21.12 16.52 16.20
C ASP A 510 21.44 17.60 17.26
N PRO A 511 20.71 17.59 18.40
CA PRO A 511 20.85 18.56 19.50
C PRO A 511 22.19 18.48 20.25
#